data_AF-A0A948CPF5-F1
#
_entry.id   AF-A0A948CPF5-F1
#
_cell.length_a   1.000
_cell.length_b   1.000
_cell.length_c   1.000
_cell.angle_alpha   90.00
_cell.angle_beta   90.00
_cell.angle_gamma   90.00
#
_symmetry.space_group_name_H-M   'P 1'
#
loop_
_entity.id
_entity.type
_entity.pdbx_description
1 polymer ?
#
loop_
_entity_poly.entity_id
_entity_poly.type
_entity_poly.pdbx_seq_one_letter_code
_entity_poly.pdbx_strand_id
1 'polypeptide(L)'
;MAYSPQTGLVYIPVINSLFEYKAVDDYLYEWGQWNLGIYMQQQSVADPILAQLLTSKITQGALLAWDPVKQEAAWEVPHKLTWNGGLLATAGGLVFQGSAEGEVLAFRADNGEKLWSFDANTGVMAPPVTYTVDGEQYVTILAGWGGAFGLIAGLEKEVSPPPSRVLTFKLGGVAPPLPANPLKQMHEPPVRLTDDQAVLEKGRTLYYAYCSACHGTEVISNGAIPDLRHLPKAFHDNFNTIVLDGVMQKAGMVGFSEVLSEDDAFALHAYILEQANVDKESRAQSGWWKTIKTWFYGVVADLLGLAMSFS
;
A
#
# COMPACT_ATOMS: atom_id res chain seq x y z
N MET A 1 7.89 16.90 -4.16
CA MET A 1 9.14 17.43 -4.75
C MET A 1 9.58 18.65 -3.96
N ALA A 2 10.87 18.97 -3.96
CA ALA A 2 11.43 20.21 -3.40
C ALA A 2 12.58 20.72 -4.28
N TYR A 3 12.89 22.01 -4.24
CA TYR A 3 14.02 22.60 -4.99
C TYR A 3 14.96 23.31 -4.03
N SER A 4 16.27 23.19 -4.25
CA SER A 4 17.28 23.95 -3.52
C SER A 4 18.01 24.93 -4.46
N PRO A 5 17.87 26.25 -4.25
CA PRO A 5 18.63 27.24 -5.00
C PRO A 5 20.15 27.14 -4.78
N GLN A 6 20.60 26.58 -3.65
CA GLN A 6 22.02 26.48 -3.30
C GLN A 6 22.73 25.40 -4.12
N THR A 7 22.07 24.25 -4.32
CA THR A 7 22.61 23.15 -5.13
C THR A 7 22.19 23.24 -6.59
N GLY A 8 21.11 23.98 -6.88
CA GLY A 8 20.48 24.01 -8.20
C GLY A 8 19.66 22.76 -8.51
N LEU A 9 19.46 21.84 -7.55
CA LEU A 9 18.83 20.53 -7.77
C LEU A 9 17.35 20.51 -7.38
N VAL A 10 16.59 19.68 -8.09
CA VAL A 10 15.20 19.30 -7.77
C VAL A 10 15.19 17.91 -7.15
N TYR A 11 14.63 17.78 -5.95
CA TYR A 11 14.47 16.52 -5.25
C TYR A 11 13.09 15.92 -5.53
N ILE A 12 13.05 14.66 -5.98
CA ILE A 12 11.87 13.97 -6.48
C ILE A 12 11.67 12.66 -5.71
N PRO A 13 10.49 12.44 -5.09
CA PRO A 13 10.15 11.12 -4.56
C PRO A 13 9.69 10.26 -5.74
N VAL A 14 10.59 9.44 -6.26
CA VAL A 14 10.35 8.58 -7.42
C VAL A 14 9.43 7.43 -7.00
N ILE A 15 8.42 7.19 -7.83
CA ILE A 15 7.59 5.99 -7.83
C ILE A 15 8.01 5.19 -9.06
N ASN A 16 8.64 4.04 -8.83
CA ASN A 16 8.93 3.08 -9.90
C ASN A 16 7.93 1.92 -9.78
N SER A 17 6.91 1.92 -10.64
CA SER A 17 5.85 0.92 -10.60
C SER A 17 5.54 0.42 -12.00
N LEU A 18 5.40 -0.90 -12.13
CA LEU A 18 4.82 -1.51 -13.32
C LEU A 18 3.29 -1.48 -13.23
N PHE A 19 2.63 -1.16 -14.34
CA PHE A 19 1.18 -1.30 -14.48
C PHE A 19 0.87 -1.83 -15.89
N GLU A 20 0.16 -2.96 -15.98
CA GLU A 20 -0.32 -3.47 -17.26
C GLU A 20 -1.47 -2.59 -17.76
N TYR A 21 -1.24 -1.89 -18.87
CA TYR A 21 -2.29 -1.12 -19.52
C TYR A 21 -3.01 -1.98 -20.55
N LYS A 22 -4.28 -2.30 -20.28
CA LYS A 22 -5.17 -2.97 -21.23
C LYS A 22 -6.52 -2.25 -21.27
N ALA A 23 -6.88 -1.72 -22.44
CA ALA A 23 -8.16 -1.07 -22.65
C ALA A 23 -9.30 -2.10 -22.66
N VAL A 24 -10.49 -1.70 -22.20
CA VAL A 24 -11.72 -2.47 -22.32
C VAL A 24 -12.34 -2.21 -23.70
N ASP A 25 -12.62 -3.27 -24.44
CA ASP A 25 -13.35 -3.19 -25.71
C ASP A 25 -14.81 -2.80 -25.44
N ASP A 26 -15.39 -1.95 -26.29
CA ASP A 26 -16.78 -1.49 -26.18
C ASP A 26 -17.15 -0.95 -24.78
N TYR A 27 -16.30 -0.09 -24.22
CA TYR A 27 -16.50 0.48 -22.89
C TYR A 27 -17.88 1.16 -22.73
N LEU A 28 -18.65 0.68 -21.75
CA LEU A 28 -19.91 1.25 -21.31
C LEU A 28 -19.79 1.71 -19.87
N TYR A 29 -20.44 2.84 -19.59
CA TYR A 29 -20.53 3.36 -18.23
C TYR A 29 -21.44 2.48 -17.37
N GLU A 30 -20.95 2.05 -16.21
CA GLU A 30 -21.75 1.32 -15.22
C GLU A 30 -21.80 2.11 -13.90
N TRP A 31 -23.02 2.44 -13.44
CA TRP A 31 -23.21 3.12 -12.16
C TRP A 31 -22.62 2.28 -11.01
N GLY A 32 -22.06 2.95 -10.00
CA GLY A 32 -21.48 2.28 -8.83
C GLY A 32 -20.10 1.64 -9.04
N GLN A 33 -19.54 1.67 -10.25
CA GLN A 33 -18.20 1.13 -10.56
C GLN A 33 -17.14 2.22 -10.80
N TRP A 34 -15.87 1.79 -10.75
CA TRP A 34 -14.74 2.57 -11.24
C TRP A 34 -14.68 2.56 -12.77
N ASN A 35 -15.13 3.67 -13.35
CA ASN A 35 -15.35 3.85 -14.77
C ASN A 35 -14.08 4.34 -15.51
N LEU A 36 -13.06 3.49 -15.57
CA LEU A 36 -11.73 3.87 -16.09
C LEU A 36 -11.47 3.50 -17.57
N GLY A 37 -12.28 2.65 -18.17
CA GLY A 37 -12.05 2.14 -19.54
C GLY A 37 -10.83 1.21 -19.69
N ILE A 38 -10.30 0.71 -18.58
CA ILE A 38 -9.15 -0.20 -18.52
C ILE A 38 -9.46 -1.39 -17.61
N TYR A 39 -8.83 -2.53 -17.90
CA TYR A 39 -8.92 -3.71 -17.06
C TYR A 39 -8.11 -3.51 -15.77
N MET A 40 -8.80 -3.46 -14.63
CA MET A 40 -8.17 -3.41 -13.31
C MET A 40 -7.91 -4.79 -12.69
N GLN A 41 -8.58 -5.83 -13.18
CA GLN A 41 -8.36 -7.21 -12.75
C GLN A 41 -6.98 -7.69 -13.23
N GLN A 42 -6.06 -7.84 -12.28
CA GLN A 42 -4.73 -8.36 -12.53
C GLN A 42 -4.75 -9.88 -12.75
N GLN A 43 -3.71 -10.40 -13.41
CA GLN A 43 -3.50 -11.84 -13.48
C GLN A 43 -3.29 -12.42 -12.09
N SER A 44 -3.99 -13.52 -11.81
CA SER A 44 -3.85 -14.21 -10.52
C SER A 44 -2.51 -14.91 -10.42
N VAL A 45 -1.83 -14.73 -9.29
CA VAL A 45 -0.66 -15.52 -8.92
C VAL A 45 -1.10 -16.50 -7.85
N ALA A 46 -1.10 -17.79 -8.18
CA ALA A 46 -1.72 -18.82 -7.34
C ALA A 46 -1.07 -18.99 -5.95
N ASP A 47 0.25 -18.78 -5.82
CA ASP A 47 0.92 -18.85 -4.51
C ASP A 47 1.00 -17.44 -3.89
N PRO A 48 0.35 -17.21 -2.72
CA PRO A 48 0.33 -15.89 -2.08
C PRO A 48 1.71 -15.34 -1.72
N ILE A 49 2.69 -16.20 -1.41
CA ILE A 49 4.05 -15.76 -1.07
C ILE A 49 4.73 -15.19 -2.32
N LEU A 50 4.60 -15.89 -3.45
CA LEU A 50 5.12 -15.40 -4.73
C LEU A 50 4.43 -14.09 -5.14
N ALA A 51 3.11 -13.97 -4.96
CA ALA A 51 2.35 -12.77 -5.27
C ALA A 51 2.88 -11.53 -4.51
N GLN A 52 3.10 -11.67 -3.20
CA GLN A 52 3.66 -10.59 -2.37
C GLN A 52 5.09 -10.22 -2.77
N LEU A 53 5.94 -11.22 -3.06
CA LEU A 53 7.31 -10.99 -3.51
C LEU A 53 7.35 -10.25 -4.85
N LEU A 54 6.57 -10.70 -5.84
CA LEU A 54 6.48 -10.03 -7.14
C LEU A 54 5.99 -8.58 -6.99
N THR A 55 4.92 -8.36 -6.23
CA THR A 55 4.39 -7.02 -5.97
C THR A 55 5.47 -6.11 -5.39
N SER A 56 6.21 -6.56 -4.38
CA SER A 56 7.29 -5.78 -3.77
C SER A 56 8.43 -5.44 -4.73
N LYS A 57 8.66 -6.26 -5.77
CA LYS A 57 9.73 -6.05 -6.76
C LYS A 57 9.31 -5.10 -7.87
N ILE A 58 8.03 -5.11 -8.24
CA ILE A 58 7.49 -4.23 -9.27
C ILE A 58 7.01 -2.89 -8.73
N THR A 59 7.02 -2.67 -7.40
CA THR A 59 6.65 -1.39 -6.76
C THR A 59 7.78 -0.89 -5.85
N GLN A 60 8.74 -0.16 -6.43
CA GLN A 60 9.89 0.42 -5.72
C GLN A 60 9.81 1.94 -5.70
N GLY A 61 10.64 2.57 -4.87
CA GLY A 61 10.75 4.02 -4.81
C GLY A 61 12.20 4.46 -4.69
N ALA A 62 12.42 5.75 -4.87
CA ALA A 62 13.72 6.37 -4.60
C ALA A 62 13.55 7.85 -4.23
N LEU A 63 14.58 8.42 -3.63
CA LEU A 63 14.80 9.85 -3.58
C LEU A 63 15.83 10.20 -4.66
N LEU A 64 15.36 10.86 -5.72
CA LEU A 64 16.20 11.33 -6.81
C LEU A 64 16.52 12.81 -6.64
N ALA A 65 17.80 13.18 -6.75
CA ALA A 65 18.20 14.55 -7.00
C ALA A 65 18.49 14.75 -8.48
N TRP A 66 17.68 15.57 -9.11
CA TRP A 66 17.73 15.87 -10.54
C TRP A 66 18.35 17.25 -10.77
N ASP A 67 19.34 17.33 -11.66
CA ASP A 67 19.84 18.60 -12.18
C ASP A 67 18.94 19.03 -13.36
N PRO A 68 18.07 20.05 -13.19
CA PRO A 68 17.14 20.46 -14.25
C PRO A 68 17.83 21.17 -15.42
N VAL A 69 19.05 21.69 -15.23
CA VAL A 69 19.81 22.37 -16.29
C VAL A 69 20.51 21.34 -17.17
N LYS A 70 21.18 20.36 -16.55
CA LYS A 70 21.85 19.28 -17.27
C LYS A 70 20.92 18.15 -17.72
N GLN A 71 19.74 18.07 -17.11
CA GLN A 71 18.76 17.01 -17.33
C GLN A 71 19.32 15.62 -17.01
N GLU A 72 20.01 15.51 -15.87
CA GLU A 72 20.60 14.26 -15.40
C GLU A 72 20.41 14.07 -13.90
N ALA A 73 20.48 12.81 -13.46
CA ALA A 73 20.52 12.48 -12.04
C ALA A 73 21.87 12.90 -11.44
N ALA A 74 21.85 13.78 -10.45
CA ALA A 74 23.04 14.13 -9.68
C ALA A 74 23.40 13.03 -8.67
N TRP A 75 22.38 12.47 -8.02
CA TRP A 75 22.47 11.31 -7.13
C TRP A 75 21.07 10.71 -6.89
N GLU A 76 21.05 9.47 -6.41
CA GLU A 76 19.82 8.76 -6.09
C GLU A 76 20.00 7.91 -4.83
N VAL A 77 18.97 7.87 -3.99
CA VAL A 77 18.89 7.01 -2.81
C VAL A 77 17.69 6.08 -2.97
N PRO A 78 17.89 4.76 -3.11
CA PRO A 78 16.78 3.82 -3.28
C PRO A 78 16.00 3.63 -1.98
N HIS A 79 14.69 3.47 -2.10
CA HIS A 79 13.77 3.02 -1.05
C HIS A 79 13.28 1.61 -1.37
N LYS A 80 12.97 0.82 -0.34
CA LYS A 80 12.47 -0.56 -0.54
C LYS A 80 11.03 -0.55 -1.02
N LEU A 81 10.23 0.42 -0.55
CA LEU A 81 8.84 0.58 -0.93
C LEU A 81 8.63 1.86 -1.73
N THR A 82 7.59 1.85 -2.55
CA THR A 82 7.11 3.04 -3.28
C THR A 82 6.21 3.93 -2.40
N TRP A 83 5.68 5.01 -2.99
CA TRP A 83 4.75 5.92 -2.31
C TRP A 83 5.33 6.67 -1.11
N ASN A 84 6.66 6.89 -1.13
CA ASN A 84 7.36 7.69 -0.14
C ASN A 84 6.85 9.13 -0.12
N GLY A 85 7.00 9.78 1.03
CA GLY A 85 6.42 11.07 1.27
C GLY A 85 7.04 12.21 0.47
N GLY A 86 6.34 13.34 0.55
CA GLY A 86 6.84 14.60 0.03
C GLY A 86 8.16 15.03 0.67
N LEU A 87 8.75 16.08 0.11
CA LEU A 87 10.11 16.50 0.42
C LEU A 87 10.14 17.95 0.90
N LEU A 88 11.13 18.26 1.74
CA LEU A 88 11.47 19.61 2.17
C LEU A 88 12.97 19.82 2.04
N ALA A 89 13.40 20.78 1.21
CA ALA A 89 14.79 21.22 1.15
C ALA A 89 14.99 22.48 2.00
N THR A 90 16.13 22.62 2.65
CA THR A 90 16.45 23.77 3.52
C THR A 90 17.79 24.39 3.16
N ALA A 91 17.97 25.66 3.51
CA ALA A 91 19.22 26.40 3.32
C ALA A 91 20.40 25.88 4.17
N GLY A 92 20.15 24.93 5.09
CA GLY A 92 21.19 24.23 5.84
C GLY A 92 21.82 23.07 5.08
N GLY A 93 21.53 22.90 3.78
CA GLY A 93 22.04 21.79 2.98
C GLY A 93 21.39 20.44 3.29
N LEU A 94 20.14 20.46 3.78
CA LEU A 94 19.38 19.26 4.15
C LEU A 94 18.12 19.08 3.30
N VAL A 95 17.77 17.82 3.04
CA VAL A 95 16.50 17.37 2.46
C VAL A 95 15.83 16.41 3.43
N PHE A 96 14.61 16.73 3.86
CA PHE A 96 13.79 15.89 4.73
C PHE A 96 12.73 15.14 3.92
N GLN A 97 12.47 13.89 4.31
CA GLN A 97 11.47 13.02 3.68
C GLN A 97 10.81 12.09 4.72
N GLY A 98 9.53 11.78 4.54
CA GLY A 98 8.92 10.60 5.15
C GLY A 98 9.02 9.37 4.24
N SER A 99 9.20 8.17 4.78
CA SER A 99 9.26 6.93 4.00
C SER A 99 8.02 6.05 4.18
N ALA A 100 7.72 5.21 3.19
CA ALA A 100 6.65 4.22 3.28
C ALA A 100 6.97 3.10 4.30
N GLU A 101 8.25 2.87 4.57
CA GLU A 101 8.79 1.98 5.61
C GLU A 101 8.58 2.50 7.03
N GLY A 102 8.16 3.76 7.17
CA GLY A 102 7.76 4.35 8.44
C GLY A 102 8.85 5.14 9.15
N GLU A 103 9.82 5.68 8.40
CA GLU A 103 10.85 6.57 8.93
C GLU A 103 10.59 8.02 8.54
N VAL A 104 11.03 8.95 9.38
CA VAL A 104 11.34 10.33 8.99
C VAL A 104 12.84 10.40 8.78
N LEU A 105 13.28 10.92 7.64
CA LEU A 105 14.65 10.86 7.16
C LEU A 105 15.17 12.27 6.87
N ALA A 106 16.46 12.50 7.11
CA ALA A 106 17.18 13.69 6.67
C ALA A 106 18.45 13.31 5.92
N PHE A 107 18.62 13.90 4.74
CA PHE A 107 19.73 13.64 3.83
C PHE A 107 20.50 14.93 3.56
N ARG A 108 21.78 14.78 3.23
CA ARG A 108 22.56 15.84 2.61
C ARG A 108 22.01 16.19 1.24
N ALA A 109 21.83 17.48 0.99
CA ALA A 109 21.27 18.01 -0.24
C ALA A 109 22.20 17.84 -1.46
N ASP A 110 23.51 17.74 -1.25
CA ASP A 110 24.53 17.71 -2.32
C ASP A 110 24.87 16.30 -2.80
N ASN A 111 24.77 15.27 -1.93
CA ASN A 111 25.19 13.91 -2.26
C ASN A 111 24.24 12.79 -1.80
N GLY A 112 23.12 13.10 -1.13
CA GLY A 112 22.16 12.10 -0.68
C GLY A 112 22.58 11.28 0.54
N GLU A 113 23.68 11.62 1.22
CA GLU A 113 24.10 10.93 2.45
C GLU A 113 23.02 11.05 3.53
N LYS A 114 22.55 9.91 4.07
CA LYS A 114 21.61 9.90 5.19
C LYS A 114 22.32 10.32 6.48
N LEU A 115 21.88 11.44 7.06
CA LEU A 115 22.47 11.98 8.30
C LEU A 115 21.66 11.64 9.54
N TRP A 116 20.35 11.43 9.39
CA TRP A 116 19.45 11.20 10.51
C TRP A 116 18.22 10.41 10.08
N SER A 117 17.71 9.58 11.00
CA SER A 117 16.40 8.98 10.89
C SER A 117 15.68 8.88 12.23
N PHE A 118 14.35 8.79 12.16
CA PHE A 118 13.47 8.54 13.29
C PHE A 118 12.37 7.56 12.89
N ASP A 119 12.13 6.54 13.71
CA ASP A 119 11.06 5.58 13.49
C ASP A 119 9.70 6.18 13.89
N ALA A 120 8.86 6.47 12.90
CA ALA A 120 7.51 7.01 13.08
C ALA A 120 6.47 5.93 13.40
N ASN A 121 6.86 4.64 13.41
CA ASN A 121 5.99 3.47 13.54
C ASN A 121 4.83 3.45 12.51
N THR A 122 4.89 4.20 11.42
CA THR A 122 3.87 4.20 10.35
C THR A 122 4.40 4.90 9.13
N GLY A 123 4.00 4.45 7.93
CA GLY A 123 4.40 5.09 6.68
C GLY A 123 4.05 6.58 6.67
N VAL A 124 4.97 7.41 6.18
CA VAL A 124 4.87 8.87 6.24
C VAL A 124 4.84 9.44 4.83
N MET A 125 3.65 9.84 4.37
CA MET A 125 3.44 10.28 2.98
C MET A 125 3.38 11.80 2.82
N ALA A 126 3.02 12.53 3.89
CA ALA A 126 2.90 13.98 3.82
C ALA A 126 4.28 14.65 3.66
N PRO A 127 4.38 15.79 2.97
CA PRO A 127 5.61 16.57 2.97
C PRO A 127 5.90 17.13 4.38
N PRO A 128 7.17 17.17 4.81
CA PRO A 128 7.56 17.93 5.99
C PRO A 128 7.42 19.44 5.77
N VAL A 129 7.25 20.18 6.87
CA VAL A 129 7.32 21.66 6.92
C VAL A 129 8.33 22.09 7.99
N THR A 130 8.91 23.28 7.87
CA THR A 130 9.78 23.86 8.90
C THR A 130 9.40 25.30 9.20
N TYR A 131 9.56 25.70 10.46
CA TYR A 131 9.22 27.03 10.97
C TYR A 131 10.09 27.37 12.19
N THR A 132 9.97 28.59 12.70
CA THR A 132 10.63 29.03 13.93
C THR A 132 9.61 29.48 14.97
N VAL A 133 9.90 29.22 16.24
CA VAL A 133 9.16 29.72 17.40
C VAL A 133 10.20 30.20 18.42
N ASP A 134 10.11 31.47 18.83
CA ASP A 134 11.03 32.08 19.80
C ASP A 134 12.53 31.88 19.48
N GLY A 135 12.86 31.88 18.19
CA GLY A 135 14.24 31.71 17.69
C GLY A 135 14.71 30.26 17.56
N GLU A 136 13.92 29.27 17.98
CA GLU A 136 14.22 27.86 17.76
C GLU A 136 13.56 27.34 16.47
N GLN A 137 14.30 26.56 15.68
CA GLN A 137 13.78 25.93 14.46
C GLN A 137 13.13 24.58 14.77
N TYR A 138 11.99 24.34 14.12
CA TYR A 138 11.21 23.12 14.18
C TYR A 138 11.01 22.53 12.79
N VAL A 139 10.98 21.20 12.69
CA VAL A 139 10.54 20.45 11.51
C VAL A 139 9.34 19.61 11.90
N THR A 140 8.23 19.73 11.19
CA THR A 140 6.99 19.02 11.49
C THR A 140 6.55 18.19 10.28
N ILE A 141 6.05 16.99 10.53
CA ILE A 141 5.52 16.09 9.51
C ILE A 141 4.28 15.35 10.02
N LEU A 142 3.34 15.07 9.12
CA LEU A 142 2.14 14.30 9.43
C LEU A 142 2.42 12.82 9.11
N ALA A 143 2.50 12.00 10.16
CA ALA A 143 2.72 10.56 10.05
C ALA A 143 1.37 9.82 10.00
N GLY A 144 1.14 9.09 8.91
CA GLY A 144 -0.10 8.38 8.66
C GLY A 144 -0.07 7.69 7.30
N TRP A 145 -0.20 6.37 7.31
CA TRP A 145 -0.27 5.55 6.10
C TRP A 145 -1.66 5.61 5.46
N GLY A 146 -1.73 5.63 4.13
CA GLY A 146 -2.99 5.67 3.40
C GLY A 146 -2.83 6.01 1.91
N GLY A 147 -3.74 6.83 1.38
CA GLY A 147 -3.76 7.21 -0.03
C GLY A 147 -4.15 6.04 -0.95
N ALA A 148 -4.16 6.28 -2.26
CA ALA A 148 -4.57 5.26 -3.23
C ALA A 148 -3.75 3.96 -3.11
N PHE A 149 -2.42 4.06 -2.96
CA PHE A 149 -1.57 2.89 -2.81
C PHE A 149 -1.80 2.13 -1.50
N GLY A 150 -2.05 2.84 -0.40
CA GLY A 150 -2.40 2.23 0.89
C GLY A 150 -3.74 1.50 0.89
N LEU A 151 -4.60 1.74 -0.11
CA LEU A 151 -5.85 1.03 -0.32
C LEU A 151 -5.70 -0.10 -1.34
N ILE A 152 -5.08 0.16 -2.49
CA ILE A 152 -5.15 -0.71 -3.67
C ILE A 152 -4.05 -1.80 -3.68
N ALA A 153 -2.83 -1.47 -3.24
CA ALA A 153 -1.62 -2.20 -3.67
C ALA A 153 -1.52 -3.67 -3.24
N GLY A 154 -2.38 -4.16 -2.34
CA GLY A 154 -2.37 -5.58 -2.00
C GLY A 154 -1.16 -6.04 -1.18
N LEU A 155 -0.39 -5.12 -0.59
CA LEU A 155 0.79 -5.45 0.21
C LEU A 155 0.40 -5.70 1.66
N GLU A 156 0.54 -6.95 2.11
CA GLU A 156 0.15 -7.33 3.45
C GLU A 156 1.12 -6.79 4.52
N LYS A 157 0.54 -6.36 5.65
CA LYS A 157 1.28 -5.95 6.85
C LYS A 157 0.95 -6.84 8.05
N GLU A 158 1.97 -7.16 8.84
CA GLU A 158 1.83 -7.95 10.07
C GLU A 158 1.25 -7.15 11.24
N VAL A 159 1.41 -5.83 11.22
CA VAL A 159 0.96 -4.91 12.26
C VAL A 159 -0.18 -4.04 11.75
N SER A 160 -1.09 -3.68 12.66
CA SER A 160 -2.12 -2.69 12.36
C SER A 160 -1.51 -1.28 12.34
N PRO A 161 -1.88 -0.40 11.40
CA PRO A 161 -1.37 0.96 11.41
C PRO A 161 -1.84 1.68 12.68
N PRO A 162 -0.97 2.50 13.32
CA PRO A 162 -1.38 3.29 14.46
C PRO A 162 -2.26 4.46 14.03
N PRO A 163 -2.95 5.13 14.98
CA PRO A 163 -3.58 6.43 14.71
C PRO A 163 -2.59 7.43 14.13
N SER A 164 -3.04 8.26 13.19
CA SER A 164 -2.22 9.32 12.58
C SER A 164 -1.73 10.32 13.62
N ARG A 165 -0.52 10.86 13.42
CA ARG A 165 0.16 11.75 14.37
C ARG A 165 0.78 12.96 13.68
N VAL A 166 0.88 14.05 14.43
CA VAL A 166 1.77 15.17 14.12
C VAL A 166 3.08 14.90 14.84
N LEU A 167 4.18 14.79 14.10
CA LEU A 167 5.52 14.63 14.66
C LEU A 167 6.30 15.92 14.43
N THR A 168 6.81 16.52 15.51
CA THR A 168 7.56 17.77 15.47
C THR A 168 8.93 17.56 16.12
N PHE A 169 9.99 17.94 15.42
CA PHE A 169 11.38 17.75 15.78
C PHE A 169 12.07 19.10 15.95
N LYS A 170 12.98 19.17 16.92
CA LYS A 170 13.94 20.27 17.10
C LYS A 170 15.27 19.72 17.61
N LEU A 171 16.34 20.51 17.51
CA LEU A 171 17.63 20.15 18.10
C LEU A 171 17.52 20.00 19.62
N GLY A 172 18.10 18.93 20.17
CA GLY A 172 18.05 18.61 21.60
C GLY A 172 16.66 18.21 22.12
N GLY A 173 15.67 18.04 21.23
CA GLY A 173 14.33 17.60 21.62
C GLY A 173 14.36 16.19 22.22
N VAL A 174 13.70 16.01 23.36
CA VAL A 174 13.53 14.71 24.02
C VAL A 174 12.04 14.44 24.13
N ALA A 175 11.60 13.31 23.59
CA ALA A 175 10.22 12.83 23.69
C ALA A 175 10.22 11.35 24.13
N PRO A 176 9.14 10.89 24.79
CA PRO A 176 8.94 9.46 25.01
C PRO A 176 8.94 8.69 23.68
N PRO A 177 9.37 7.41 23.66
CA PRO A 177 9.27 6.59 22.48
C PRO A 177 7.81 6.44 22.04
N LEU A 178 7.58 6.32 20.74
CA LEU A 178 6.26 6.04 20.20
C LEU A 178 5.80 4.64 20.65
N PRO A 179 4.50 4.45 20.93
CA PRO A 179 3.98 3.13 21.26
C PRO A 179 4.16 2.19 20.07
N ALA A 180 4.51 0.93 20.36
CA ALA A 180 4.58 -0.12 19.35
C ALA A 180 3.21 -0.36 18.71
N ASN A 181 3.21 -0.72 17.43
CA ASN A 181 1.97 -1.09 16.75
C ASN A 181 1.49 -2.47 17.22
N PRO A 182 0.19 -2.64 17.47
CA PRO A 182 -0.34 -3.96 17.78
C PRO A 182 -0.26 -4.86 16.55
N LEU A 183 -0.06 -6.15 16.77
CA LEU A 183 -0.18 -7.16 15.72
C LEU A 183 -1.59 -7.11 15.10
N LYS A 184 -1.66 -7.35 13.80
CA LYS A 184 -2.92 -7.49 13.08
C LYS A 184 -3.72 -8.65 13.67
N GLN A 185 -4.97 -8.39 14.04
CA GLN A 185 -5.87 -9.45 14.50
C GLN A 185 -6.30 -10.28 13.30
N MET A 186 -5.97 -11.57 13.32
CA MET A 186 -6.32 -12.52 12.27
C MET A 186 -7.38 -13.49 12.79
N HIS A 187 -8.63 -13.30 12.37
CA HIS A 187 -9.70 -14.23 12.68
C HIS A 187 -9.68 -15.44 11.76
N GLU A 188 -10.06 -16.60 12.30
CA GLU A 188 -10.25 -17.82 11.53
C GLU A 188 -11.43 -17.66 10.56
N PRO A 189 -11.23 -17.87 9.24
CA PRO A 189 -12.31 -17.74 8.29
C PRO A 189 -13.34 -18.86 8.45
N PRO A 190 -14.63 -18.57 8.19
CA PRO A 190 -15.62 -19.60 7.90
C PRO A 190 -15.19 -20.55 6.77
N VAL A 191 -15.83 -21.71 6.71
CA VAL A 191 -15.61 -22.66 5.61
C VAL A 191 -16.02 -22.04 4.26
N ARG A 192 -15.43 -22.56 3.18
CA ARG A 192 -15.78 -22.19 1.80
C ARG A 192 -17.28 -22.40 1.55
N LEU A 193 -17.89 -21.45 0.84
CA LEU A 193 -19.32 -21.52 0.50
C LEU A 193 -19.60 -22.43 -0.71
N THR A 194 -18.63 -22.57 -1.61
CA THR A 194 -18.74 -23.37 -2.84
C THR A 194 -17.35 -23.72 -3.36
N ASP A 195 -17.27 -24.77 -4.18
CA ASP A 195 -16.11 -25.15 -5.00
C ASP A 195 -16.34 -24.85 -6.50
N ASP A 196 -17.50 -24.28 -6.87
CA ASP A 196 -17.85 -23.94 -8.24
C ASP A 196 -16.98 -22.77 -8.75
N GLN A 197 -16.11 -23.08 -9.70
CA GLN A 197 -15.18 -22.12 -10.30
C GLN A 197 -15.88 -20.99 -11.04
N ALA A 198 -17.07 -21.22 -11.61
CA ALA A 198 -17.82 -20.16 -12.28
C ALA A 198 -18.34 -19.12 -11.28
N VAL A 199 -18.78 -19.57 -10.09
CA VAL A 199 -19.20 -18.67 -9.01
C VAL A 199 -18.01 -17.88 -8.46
N LEU A 200 -16.87 -18.54 -8.27
CA LEU A 200 -15.65 -17.90 -7.77
C LEU A 200 -15.10 -16.85 -8.77
N GLU A 201 -15.08 -17.15 -10.07
CA GLU A 201 -14.64 -16.18 -11.08
C GLU A 201 -15.60 -15.00 -11.18
N LYS A 202 -16.91 -15.24 -11.15
CA LYS A 202 -17.91 -14.16 -11.08
C LYS A 202 -17.65 -13.27 -9.86
N GLY A 203 -17.45 -13.88 -8.69
CA GLY A 203 -17.13 -13.18 -7.45
C GLY A 203 -15.84 -12.35 -7.54
N ARG A 204 -14.80 -12.90 -8.16
CA ARG A 204 -13.54 -12.20 -8.44
C ARG A 204 -13.75 -10.97 -9.32
N THR A 205 -14.46 -11.11 -10.44
CA THR A 205 -14.73 -9.98 -11.35
C THR A 205 -15.49 -8.87 -10.63
N LEU A 206 -16.55 -9.21 -9.89
CA LEU A 206 -17.30 -8.25 -9.10
C LEU A 206 -16.44 -7.59 -8.01
N TYR A 207 -15.57 -8.36 -7.35
CA TYR A 207 -14.67 -7.83 -6.33
C TYR A 207 -13.74 -6.77 -6.92
N TYR A 208 -13.19 -7.01 -8.12
CA TYR A 208 -12.36 -6.03 -8.80
C TYR A 208 -13.14 -4.77 -9.19
N ALA A 209 -14.39 -4.92 -9.64
CA ALA A 209 -15.24 -3.81 -10.05
C ALA A 209 -15.66 -2.89 -8.89
N TYR A 210 -15.96 -3.47 -7.71
CA TYR A 210 -16.62 -2.74 -6.61
C TYR A 210 -15.82 -2.61 -5.32
N CYS A 211 -14.88 -3.53 -5.06
CA CYS A 211 -14.28 -3.69 -3.73
C CYS A 211 -12.77 -3.43 -3.71
N SER A 212 -12.05 -3.84 -4.77
CA SER A 212 -10.59 -3.86 -4.81
C SER A 212 -9.94 -2.49 -4.62
N ALA A 213 -10.60 -1.42 -5.07
CA ALA A 213 -10.11 -0.05 -4.94
C ALA A 213 -9.95 0.40 -3.48
N CYS A 214 -10.66 -0.26 -2.56
CA CYS A 214 -10.62 -0.01 -1.13
C CYS A 214 -9.92 -1.15 -0.40
N HIS A 215 -10.38 -2.40 -0.60
CA HIS A 215 -9.95 -3.56 0.19
C HIS A 215 -8.69 -4.26 -0.35
N GLY A 216 -8.09 -3.69 -1.40
CA GLY A 216 -6.85 -4.13 -2.01
C GLY A 216 -7.02 -5.23 -3.06
N THR A 217 -6.01 -5.40 -3.90
CA THR A 217 -5.96 -6.47 -4.91
C THR A 217 -5.95 -7.85 -4.23
N GLU A 218 -6.60 -8.83 -4.86
CA GLU A 218 -6.73 -10.20 -4.33
C GLU A 218 -7.24 -10.29 -2.87
N VAL A 219 -8.06 -9.32 -2.43
CA VAL A 219 -8.61 -9.29 -1.07
C VAL A 219 -7.54 -9.04 0.02
N ILE A 220 -6.37 -8.52 -0.37
CA ILE A 220 -5.26 -8.24 0.55
C ILE A 220 -5.26 -6.75 0.91
N SER A 221 -5.62 -6.41 2.14
CA SER A 221 -5.53 -5.01 2.61
C SER A 221 -4.14 -4.67 3.16
N ASN A 222 -3.67 -3.46 2.86
CA ASN A 222 -2.45 -2.86 3.42
C ASN A 222 -2.72 -2.10 4.74
N GLY A 223 -3.82 -2.44 5.42
CA GLY A 223 -4.15 -2.00 6.76
C GLY A 223 -4.83 -0.63 6.87
N ALA A 224 -4.90 0.15 5.78
CA ALA A 224 -5.64 1.43 5.79
C ALA A 224 -7.14 1.24 6.04
N ILE A 225 -7.68 0.10 5.58
CA ILE A 225 -9.04 -0.36 5.90
C ILE A 225 -9.02 -1.86 6.24
N PRO A 226 -10.12 -2.45 6.76
CA PRO A 226 -10.14 -3.85 7.15
C PRO A 226 -9.76 -4.81 6.01
N ASP A 227 -8.96 -5.84 6.36
CA ASP A 227 -8.67 -6.98 5.49
C ASP A 227 -9.83 -7.97 5.57
N LEU A 228 -10.54 -8.16 4.45
CA LEU A 228 -11.77 -8.96 4.42
C LEU A 228 -11.51 -10.46 4.69
N ARG A 229 -10.26 -10.93 4.52
CA ARG A 229 -9.86 -12.32 4.78
C ARG A 229 -9.82 -12.65 6.26
N HIS A 230 -9.76 -11.63 7.12
CA HIS A 230 -9.52 -11.78 8.55
C HIS A 230 -10.65 -11.19 9.41
N LEU A 231 -11.86 -11.07 8.86
CA LEU A 231 -12.99 -10.51 9.59
C LEU A 231 -13.51 -11.48 10.68
N PRO A 232 -14.02 -10.96 11.80
CA PRO A 232 -14.81 -11.77 12.73
C PRO A 232 -16.01 -12.42 12.04
N LYS A 233 -16.40 -13.63 12.48
CA LYS A 233 -17.55 -14.38 11.94
C LYS A 233 -18.83 -13.53 11.83
N ALA A 234 -19.07 -12.62 12.77
CA ALA A 234 -20.24 -11.74 12.76
C ALA A 234 -20.36 -10.90 11.47
N PHE A 235 -19.25 -10.50 10.83
CA PHE A 235 -19.30 -9.77 9.56
C PHE A 235 -19.72 -10.67 8.39
N HIS A 236 -19.30 -11.94 8.40
CA HIS A 236 -19.76 -12.91 7.41
C HIS A 236 -21.24 -13.28 7.62
N ASP A 237 -21.69 -13.41 8.87
CA ASP A 237 -23.10 -13.71 9.18
C ASP A 237 -24.06 -12.57 8.78
N ASN A 238 -23.53 -11.34 8.64
CA ASN A 238 -24.30 -10.14 8.27
C ASN A 238 -23.83 -9.55 6.92
N PHE A 239 -23.26 -10.38 6.04
CA PHE A 239 -22.61 -9.92 4.80
C PHE A 239 -23.54 -9.07 3.93
N ASN A 240 -24.74 -9.55 3.63
CA ASN A 240 -25.71 -8.82 2.79
C ASN A 240 -26.14 -7.49 3.44
N THR A 241 -26.35 -7.48 4.74
CA THR A 241 -26.72 -6.24 5.47
C THR A 241 -25.61 -5.20 5.41
N ILE A 242 -24.34 -5.62 5.38
CA ILE A 242 -23.20 -4.71 5.24
C ILE A 242 -23.02 -4.27 3.80
N VAL A 243 -23.02 -5.21 2.85
CA VAL A 243 -22.65 -4.97 1.45
C VAL A 243 -23.81 -4.42 0.63
N LEU A 244 -25.04 -4.91 0.82
CA LEU A 244 -26.21 -4.46 0.06
C LEU A 244 -26.93 -3.31 0.78
N ASP A 245 -27.23 -3.48 2.08
CA ASP A 245 -28.04 -2.51 2.83
C ASP A 245 -27.22 -1.32 3.36
N GLY A 246 -25.89 -1.42 3.37
CA GLY A 246 -25.00 -0.31 3.72
C GLY A 246 -25.05 0.11 5.19
N VAL A 247 -25.27 -0.82 6.13
CA VAL A 247 -25.34 -0.47 7.57
C VAL A 247 -24.05 0.15 8.13
N MET A 248 -22.93 0.00 7.40
CA MET A 248 -21.62 0.56 7.74
C MET A 248 -21.33 1.90 7.01
N GLN A 249 -22.31 2.54 6.37
CA GLN A 249 -22.11 3.77 5.59
C GLN A 249 -21.50 4.92 6.41
N LYS A 250 -21.87 5.03 7.70
CA LYS A 250 -21.29 6.04 8.60
C LYS A 250 -19.80 5.82 8.88
N ALA A 251 -19.30 4.59 8.70
CA ALA A 251 -17.89 4.24 8.79
C ALA A 251 -17.17 4.30 7.43
N GLY A 252 -17.88 4.69 6.35
CA GLY A 252 -17.34 4.82 5.00
C GLY A 252 -17.57 3.61 4.08
N MET A 253 -18.20 2.53 4.56
CA MET A 253 -18.56 1.37 3.73
C MET A 253 -19.97 1.53 3.18
N VAL A 254 -20.08 1.86 1.90
CA VAL A 254 -21.37 2.11 1.21
C VAL A 254 -22.14 0.81 0.98
N GLY A 255 -23.46 0.93 0.79
CA GLY A 255 -24.31 -0.16 0.32
C GLY A 255 -24.37 -0.21 -1.20
N PHE A 256 -24.48 -1.41 -1.76
CA PHE A 256 -24.43 -1.68 -3.19
C PHE A 256 -25.74 -2.29 -3.74
N SER A 257 -26.84 -2.24 -3.00
CA SER A 257 -28.15 -2.80 -3.41
C SER A 257 -28.72 -2.22 -4.71
N GLU A 258 -28.27 -1.04 -5.16
CA GLU A 258 -28.66 -0.47 -6.45
C GLU A 258 -27.98 -1.14 -7.66
N VAL A 259 -26.86 -1.85 -7.44
CA VAL A 259 -25.97 -2.34 -8.50
C VAL A 259 -25.58 -3.81 -8.34
N LEU A 260 -25.85 -4.42 -7.18
CA LEU A 260 -25.59 -5.84 -6.88
C LEU A 260 -26.87 -6.52 -6.39
N SER A 261 -27.13 -7.71 -6.93
CA SER A 261 -28.16 -8.62 -6.43
C SER A 261 -27.67 -9.47 -5.25
N GLU A 262 -28.58 -10.21 -4.59
CA GLU A 262 -28.19 -11.18 -3.56
C GLU A 262 -27.30 -12.31 -4.12
N ASP A 263 -27.52 -12.73 -5.37
CA ASP A 263 -26.67 -13.73 -6.05
C ASP A 263 -25.26 -13.18 -6.32
N ASP A 264 -25.15 -11.88 -6.62
CA ASP A 264 -23.85 -11.21 -6.78
C ASP A 264 -23.13 -11.09 -5.43
N ALA A 265 -23.86 -10.74 -4.36
CA ALA A 265 -23.33 -10.72 -3.01
C ALA A 265 -22.86 -12.11 -2.56
N PHE A 266 -23.60 -13.17 -2.89
CA PHE A 266 -23.18 -14.54 -2.62
C PHE A 266 -21.87 -14.89 -3.34
N ALA A 267 -21.75 -14.58 -4.63
CA ALA A 267 -20.54 -14.82 -5.40
C ALA A 267 -19.33 -14.05 -4.84
N LEU A 268 -19.52 -12.77 -4.48
CA LEU A 268 -18.52 -11.95 -3.80
C LEU A 268 -18.05 -12.56 -2.48
N HIS A 269 -19.00 -12.98 -1.63
CA HIS A 269 -18.70 -13.59 -0.33
C HIS A 269 -17.96 -14.93 -0.50
N ALA A 270 -18.36 -15.73 -1.48
CA ALA A 270 -17.70 -16.98 -1.83
C ALA A 270 -16.24 -16.75 -2.23
N TYR A 271 -15.96 -15.77 -3.09
CA TYR A 271 -14.60 -15.42 -3.49
C TYR A 271 -13.75 -14.90 -2.30
N ILE A 272 -14.31 -14.03 -1.45
CA ILE A 272 -13.62 -13.54 -0.24
C ILE A 272 -13.25 -14.70 0.70
N LEU A 273 -14.18 -15.63 0.94
CA LEU A 273 -13.93 -16.79 1.78
C LEU A 273 -12.94 -17.78 1.14
N GLU A 274 -12.93 -17.90 -0.19
CA GLU A 274 -11.91 -18.67 -0.89
C GLU A 274 -10.51 -18.09 -0.61
N GLN A 275 -10.31 -16.78 -0.83
CA GLN A 275 -9.03 -16.11 -0.56
C GLN A 275 -8.62 -16.21 0.91
N ALA A 276 -9.59 -16.13 1.84
CA ALA A 276 -9.33 -16.28 3.26
C ALA A 276 -8.86 -17.70 3.63
N ASN A 277 -9.47 -18.74 3.04
CA ASN A 277 -9.06 -20.12 3.29
C ASN A 277 -7.73 -20.47 2.60
N VAL A 278 -7.47 -19.95 1.40
CA VAL A 278 -6.15 -20.06 0.72
C VAL A 278 -5.05 -19.44 1.58
N ASP A 279 -5.30 -18.24 2.13
CA ASP A 279 -4.36 -17.58 3.03
C ASP A 279 -4.12 -18.39 4.31
N LYS A 280 -5.18 -18.91 4.95
CA LYS A 280 -5.08 -19.81 6.11
C LYS A 280 -4.22 -21.05 5.80
N GLU A 281 -4.46 -21.70 4.68
CA GLU A 281 -3.71 -22.88 4.23
C GLU A 281 -2.25 -22.55 3.98
N SER A 282 -1.97 -21.40 3.36
CA SER A 282 -0.62 -20.88 3.18
C SER A 282 0.07 -20.66 4.53
N ARG A 283 -0.62 -20.07 5.51
CA ARG A 283 -0.10 -19.85 6.86
C ARG A 283 0.10 -21.13 7.66
N ALA A 284 -0.65 -22.19 7.38
CA ALA A 284 -0.47 -23.49 8.04
C ALA A 284 0.76 -24.27 7.54
N GLN A 285 1.39 -23.87 6.42
CA GLN A 285 2.61 -24.52 5.91
C GLN A 285 3.77 -24.43 6.91
N SER A 286 4.62 -25.47 6.96
CA SER A 286 5.75 -25.52 7.89
C SER A 286 6.73 -24.36 7.68
N GLY A 287 7.31 -23.85 8.77
CA GLY A 287 8.23 -22.70 8.71
C GLY A 287 9.45 -22.96 7.80
N TRP A 288 10.02 -24.17 7.84
CA TRP A 288 11.17 -24.51 6.99
C TRP A 288 10.80 -24.53 5.50
N TRP A 289 9.61 -25.03 5.15
CA TRP A 289 9.14 -25.07 3.77
C TRP A 289 8.85 -23.66 3.24
N LYS A 290 8.23 -22.81 4.06
CA LYS A 290 8.07 -21.38 3.76
C LYS A 290 9.41 -20.71 3.50
N THR A 291 10.42 -20.92 4.34
CA THR A 291 11.75 -20.31 4.14
C THR A 291 12.36 -20.72 2.81
N ILE A 292 12.31 -22.01 2.45
CA ILE A 292 12.83 -22.51 1.17
C ILE A 292 12.05 -21.91 0.00
N LYS A 293 10.71 -21.91 0.07
CA LYS A 293 9.84 -21.31 -0.94
C LYS A 293 10.11 -19.83 -1.12
N THR A 294 10.16 -19.05 -0.04
CA THR A 294 10.43 -17.61 -0.06
C THR A 294 11.81 -17.33 -0.66
N TRP A 295 12.82 -18.12 -0.33
CA TRP A 295 14.14 -17.99 -0.95
C TRP A 295 14.09 -18.26 -2.46
N PHE A 296 13.50 -19.39 -2.87
CA PHE A 296 13.40 -19.75 -4.29
C PHE A 296 12.58 -18.73 -5.08
N TYR A 297 11.41 -18.34 -4.57
CA TYR A 297 10.57 -17.31 -5.17
C TYR A 297 11.22 -15.93 -5.15
N GLY A 298 12.06 -15.61 -4.17
CA GLY A 298 12.88 -14.41 -4.18
C GLY A 298 13.80 -14.36 -5.40
N VAL A 299 14.52 -15.46 -5.67
CA VAL A 299 15.38 -15.59 -6.85
C VAL A 299 14.58 -15.46 -8.15
N VAL A 300 13.42 -16.14 -8.23
CA VAL A 300 12.54 -16.05 -9.41
C VAL A 300 12.02 -14.63 -9.62
N ALA A 301 11.57 -13.96 -8.55
CA ALA A 301 11.07 -12.59 -8.60
C ALA A 301 12.15 -11.59 -9.00
N ASP A 302 13.40 -11.78 -8.55
CA ASP A 302 14.53 -10.95 -8.98
C ASP A 302 14.84 -11.10 -10.47
N LEU A 303 14.81 -12.34 -10.99
CA LEU A 303 15.01 -12.60 -12.42
C LEU A 303 13.89 -12.01 -13.28
N LEU A 304 12.63 -12.19 -12.86
CA LEU A 304 11.48 -11.63 -13.56
C LEU A 304 11.46 -10.10 -13.49
N GLY A 305 11.80 -9.51 -12.34
CA GLY A 305 11.93 -8.07 -12.17
C GLY A 305 12.97 -7.46 -13.10
N LEU A 306 14.14 -8.10 -13.22
CA LEU A 306 15.17 -7.70 -14.19
C LEU A 306 14.65 -7.76 -15.63
N ALA A 307 14.01 -8.86 -16.03
CA ALA A 307 13.47 -8.99 -17.40
C ALA A 307 12.42 -7.90 -17.72
N MET A 308 11.53 -7.61 -16.77
CA MET A 308 10.51 -6.57 -16.90
C MET A 308 11.10 -5.15 -16.92
N SER A 309 12.30 -4.95 -16.38
CA SER A 309 12.98 -3.63 -16.39
C SER A 309 13.64 -3.29 -17.73
N PHE A 310 13.81 -4.27 -18.62
CA PHE A 310 14.44 -4.11 -19.95
C PHE A 310 13.44 -4.19 -21.12
N SER A 311 12.14 -4.23 -20.84
CA SER A 311 11.04 -4.35 -21.82
C SER A 311 10.28 -3.03 -21.91
#